data_AF-A0A9P5YTF6-F1
#
_entry.id   AF-A0A9P5YTF6-F1
#
_cell.length_a   1.000
_cell.length_b   1.000
_cell.length_c   1.000
_cell.angle_alpha   90.00
_cell.angle_beta   90.00
_cell.angle_gamma   90.00
#
_symmetry.space_group_name_H-M   'P 1'
#
loop_
_entity.id
_entity.type
_entity.pdbx_description
1 polymer ?
#
loop_
_entity_poly.entity_id
_entity_poly.type
_entity_poly.pdbx_seq_one_letter_code
_entity_poly.pdbx_strand_id
1 'polypeptide(L)'
;MYAYGLLFLSCLLARVAAIPIPGSGSDSESSSSRSSSPAPFPVQPYNKGDIVGVRPHEYELNPPKEISIHPGVVIDGPRENGKYGIAMISKKLPHDPPQQNVQDFHPKTSLYGNVALSPEKEARPQGMKPWKSDKTGETELPMPAHGVEKLKAAMGKKS
;
A
#
# COMPACT_ATOMS: atom_id res chain seq x y z
N MET A 1 -45.12 -15.26 -46.23
CA MET A 1 -44.66 -16.42 -47.03
C MET A 1 -43.50 -17.07 -46.30
N TYR A 2 -43.58 -18.40 -46.17
CA TYR A 2 -42.69 -19.30 -45.44
C TYR A 2 -41.28 -19.40 -46.05
N ALA A 3 -40.27 -19.67 -45.22
CA ALA A 3 -39.31 -20.75 -45.48
C ALA A 3 -38.53 -21.14 -44.20
N TYR A 4 -38.68 -22.40 -43.82
CA TYR A 4 -37.89 -23.16 -42.86
C TYR A 4 -36.56 -23.64 -43.48
N GLY A 5 -35.58 -24.01 -42.65
CA GLY A 5 -34.43 -24.83 -43.04
C GLY A 5 -33.37 -24.88 -41.93
N LEU A 6 -33.53 -25.70 -40.88
CA LEU A 6 -33.04 -27.09 -40.71
C LEU A 6 -31.50 -27.31 -40.81
N LEU A 7 -30.92 -27.61 -39.64
CA LEU A 7 -30.01 -28.72 -39.27
C LEU A 7 -28.66 -28.94 -40.00
N PHE A 8 -27.57 -28.94 -39.22
CA PHE A 8 -26.42 -29.89 -39.22
C PHE A 8 -25.63 -29.61 -37.91
N LEU A 9 -25.61 -30.43 -36.85
CA LEU A 9 -24.96 -31.75 -36.66
C LEU A 9 -23.47 -31.79 -37.06
N SER A 10 -22.54 -31.75 -36.09
CA SER A 10 -21.58 -32.85 -35.83
C SER A 10 -20.48 -32.46 -34.81
N CYS A 11 -20.09 -33.48 -34.01
CA CYS A 11 -18.76 -33.82 -33.49
C CYS A 11 -17.96 -32.76 -32.68
N LEU A 12 -17.34 -33.09 -31.54
CA LEU A 12 -16.35 -34.16 -31.41
C LEU A 12 -16.12 -34.51 -29.93
N LEU A 13 -15.99 -35.80 -29.67
CA LEU A 13 -15.64 -36.42 -28.40
C LEU A 13 -14.22 -36.02 -27.94
N ALA A 14 -14.08 -35.66 -26.66
CA ALA A 14 -12.80 -35.75 -25.97
C ALA A 14 -12.92 -36.80 -24.86
N ARG A 15 -12.39 -38.00 -25.13
CA ARG A 15 -12.07 -39.01 -24.10
C ARG A 15 -10.65 -38.75 -23.61
N VAL A 16 -10.48 -38.44 -22.34
CA VAL A 16 -9.19 -38.62 -21.64
C VAL A 16 -9.43 -39.67 -20.56
N ALA A 17 -8.94 -40.88 -20.81
CA ALA A 17 -8.88 -41.94 -19.82
C ALA A 17 -7.64 -41.72 -18.95
N ALA A 18 -7.85 -41.53 -17.65
CA ALA A 18 -6.80 -41.51 -16.64
C ALA A 18 -6.40 -42.95 -16.27
N ILE A 19 -5.10 -43.19 -16.12
CA ILE A 19 -4.49 -44.45 -15.68
C ILE A 19 -4.33 -44.39 -14.15
N PRO A 20 -4.81 -45.37 -13.37
CA PRO A 20 -4.42 -45.51 -11.97
C PRO A 20 -3.24 -46.49 -11.84
N ILE A 21 -2.20 -46.06 -11.13
CA ILE A 21 -1.08 -46.93 -10.68
C ILE A 21 -1.34 -47.29 -9.21
N PRO A 22 -1.30 -48.58 -8.81
CA PRO A 22 -1.32 -48.98 -7.41
C PRO A 22 0.10 -49.26 -6.89
N GLY A 23 0.46 -48.67 -5.76
CA GLY A 23 1.61 -49.03 -4.92
C GLY A 23 1.39 -48.42 -3.53
N SER A 24 0.91 -49.21 -2.55
CA SER A 24 1.69 -50.02 -1.61
C SER A 24 2.47 -49.19 -0.58
N GLY A 25 1.86 -49.03 0.60
CA GLY A 25 2.46 -49.18 1.94
C GLY A 25 3.61 -48.26 2.35
N SER A 26 3.39 -47.50 3.43
CA SER A 26 4.20 -47.53 4.65
C SER A 26 3.77 -46.41 5.60
N ASP A 27 3.35 -46.81 6.80
CA ASP A 27 3.16 -45.94 7.96
C ASP A 27 4.50 -45.31 8.37
N SER A 28 4.51 -44.00 8.65
CA SER A 28 5.51 -43.35 9.50
C SER A 28 4.96 -42.00 9.96
N GLU A 29 4.63 -41.95 11.24
CA GLU A 29 4.51 -40.72 12.00
C GLU A 29 5.81 -39.91 11.87
N SER A 30 5.70 -38.64 11.50
CA SER A 30 6.74 -37.65 11.75
C SER A 30 6.11 -36.27 11.78
N SER A 31 5.69 -35.89 12.99
CA SER A 31 5.54 -34.51 13.43
C SER A 31 6.75 -33.70 12.98
N SER A 32 6.57 -32.88 11.95
CA SER A 32 7.52 -31.86 11.54
C SER A 32 6.85 -30.51 11.70
N SER A 33 6.96 -29.98 12.91
CA SER A 33 6.83 -28.57 13.20
C SER A 33 7.81 -27.79 12.30
N ARG A 34 7.35 -27.41 11.11
CA ARG A 34 8.02 -26.40 10.31
C ARG A 34 7.85 -25.07 11.00
N SER A 35 8.78 -24.82 11.92
CA SER A 35 9.34 -23.51 12.22
C SER A 35 9.40 -22.71 10.93
N SER A 36 8.38 -21.90 10.70
CA SER A 36 8.41 -20.89 9.66
C SER A 36 9.19 -19.74 10.28
N SER A 37 10.51 -19.82 10.19
CA SER A 37 11.37 -18.67 10.46
C SER A 37 10.80 -17.48 9.68
N PRO A 38 10.45 -16.36 10.33
CA PRO A 38 10.08 -15.16 9.59
C PRO A 38 11.29 -14.80 8.71
N ALA A 39 11.06 -14.68 7.41
CA ALA A 39 12.10 -14.35 6.44
C ALA A 39 12.86 -13.09 6.89
N PRO A 40 14.19 -13.02 6.65
CA PRO A 40 14.98 -11.83 6.93
C PRO A 40 14.43 -10.65 6.09
N PHE A 41 14.29 -9.49 6.74
CA PHE A 41 13.51 -8.32 6.34
C PHE A 41 13.36 -8.07 4.82
N PRO A 42 12.12 -7.82 4.33
CA PRO A 42 11.82 -7.75 2.90
C PRO A 42 12.31 -6.45 2.26
N VAL A 43 12.57 -6.52 0.95
CA VAL A 43 12.64 -5.43 -0.06
C VAL A 43 12.06 -4.11 0.47
N GLN A 44 12.86 -3.03 0.48
CA GLN A 44 12.37 -1.68 0.82
C GLN A 44 11.26 -1.32 -0.16
N PRO A 45 9.96 -1.39 0.21
CA PRO A 45 8.89 -1.25 -0.77
C PRO A 45 8.60 0.20 -1.09
N TYR A 46 9.20 1.15 -0.37
CA TYR A 46 8.96 2.58 -0.47
C TYR A 46 10.26 3.37 -0.42
N ASN A 47 10.33 4.42 -1.23
CA ASN A 47 11.42 5.38 -1.30
C ASN A 47 11.04 6.69 -0.61
N LYS A 48 12.04 7.47 -0.22
CA LYS A 48 11.83 8.86 0.22
C LYS A 48 11.15 9.67 -0.89
N GLY A 49 10.10 10.39 -0.51
CA GLY A 49 9.23 11.14 -1.40
C GLY A 49 7.99 10.39 -1.86
N ASP A 50 7.92 9.05 -1.70
CA ASP A 50 6.73 8.31 -2.10
C ASP A 50 5.49 8.83 -1.37
N ILE A 51 4.40 8.97 -2.13
CA ILE A 51 3.09 9.32 -1.58
C ILE A 51 2.34 8.02 -1.29
N VAL A 52 1.99 7.83 -0.02
CA VAL A 52 1.35 6.62 0.46
C VAL A 52 0.04 6.93 1.18
N GLY A 53 -0.93 6.06 1.07
CA GLY A 53 -2.05 5.98 1.99
C GLY A 53 -1.65 5.20 3.25
N VAL A 54 -1.91 5.77 4.42
CA VAL A 54 -1.66 5.16 5.73
C VAL A 54 -2.97 4.98 6.47
N ARG A 55 -3.13 3.84 7.13
CA ARG A 55 -4.31 3.55 7.95
C ARG A 55 -4.14 4.14 9.36
N PRO A 56 -5.17 4.75 9.97
CA PRO A 56 -5.12 5.34 11.31
C PRO A 56 -4.59 4.42 12.39
N HIS A 57 -4.92 3.12 12.35
CA HIS A 57 -4.43 2.16 13.34
C HIS A 57 -2.89 1.99 13.36
N GLU A 58 -2.17 2.48 12.36
CA GLU A 58 -0.70 2.48 12.36
C GLU A 58 -0.12 3.62 13.22
N TYR A 59 -0.87 4.73 13.41
CA TYR A 59 -0.33 5.95 14.01
C TYR A 59 -1.23 6.64 15.05
N GLU A 60 -2.43 6.11 15.31
CA GLU A 60 -3.39 6.58 16.32
C GLU A 60 -3.64 5.49 17.35
N LEU A 61 -3.68 5.87 18.63
CA LEU A 61 -3.95 4.94 19.74
C LEU A 61 -5.42 4.50 19.79
N ASN A 62 -6.34 5.36 19.35
CA ASN A 62 -7.78 5.12 19.32
C ASN A 62 -8.31 5.43 17.92
N PRO A 63 -8.03 4.59 16.91
CA PRO A 63 -8.41 4.88 15.53
C PRO A 63 -9.94 4.87 15.40
N PRO A 64 -10.51 5.72 14.51
CA PRO A 64 -11.93 5.63 14.18
C PRO A 64 -12.27 4.24 13.64
N LYS A 65 -13.50 3.76 13.91
CA LYS A 65 -13.98 2.45 13.43
C LYS A 65 -14.10 2.38 11.90
N GLU A 66 -14.25 3.52 11.25
CA GLU A 66 -14.28 3.62 9.79
C GLU A 66 -12.87 3.54 9.21
N ILE A 67 -12.73 2.81 8.10
CA ILE A 67 -11.47 2.68 7.37
C ILE A 67 -11.21 4.01 6.64
N SER A 68 -10.71 5.00 7.35
CA SER A 68 -10.09 6.16 6.74
C SER A 68 -8.68 5.77 6.29
N ILE A 69 -8.27 6.12 5.07
CA ILE A 69 -6.87 6.03 4.65
C ILE A 69 -6.43 7.45 4.36
N HIS A 70 -5.36 7.90 5.00
CA HIS A 70 -4.86 9.26 4.87
C HIS A 70 -3.61 9.30 4.01
N PRO A 71 -3.50 10.23 3.06
CA PRO A 71 -2.27 10.40 2.31
C PRO A 71 -1.14 10.87 3.23
N GLY A 72 0.09 10.52 2.90
CA GLY A 72 1.29 10.94 3.59
C GLY A 72 2.52 10.79 2.69
N VAL A 73 3.58 11.53 3.02
CA VAL A 73 4.86 11.50 2.31
C VAL A 73 5.87 10.72 3.13
N VAL A 74 6.54 9.76 2.50
CA VAL A 74 7.70 9.08 3.12
C VAL A 74 8.87 10.06 3.20
N ILE A 75 9.27 10.45 4.42
CA ILE A 75 10.37 11.41 4.64
C ILE A 75 11.59 10.75 5.29
N ASP A 76 11.43 9.57 5.88
CA ASP A 76 12.53 8.78 6.41
C ASP A 76 12.29 7.26 6.48
N GLY A 77 13.37 6.53 6.72
CA GLY A 77 13.38 5.08 6.88
C GLY A 77 13.81 4.30 5.63
N PRO A 78 13.76 2.95 5.70
CA PRO A 78 13.33 2.17 6.87
C PRO A 78 14.31 2.34 8.06
N ARG A 79 13.75 2.41 9.27
CA ARG A 79 14.51 2.41 10.54
C ARG A 79 14.86 0.98 10.95
N GLU A 80 15.67 0.83 12.00
CA GLU A 80 16.03 -0.48 12.58
C GLU A 80 14.81 -1.33 12.96
N ASN A 81 13.70 -0.68 13.35
CA ASN A 81 12.44 -1.34 13.69
C ASN A 81 11.54 -1.65 12.47
N GLY A 82 12.03 -1.42 11.25
CA GLY A 82 11.31 -1.65 9.99
C GLY A 82 10.20 -0.63 9.68
N LYS A 83 10.08 0.45 10.46
CA LYS A 83 9.09 1.51 10.21
C LYS A 83 9.65 2.64 9.36
N TYR A 84 8.75 3.36 8.71
CA TYR A 84 9.00 4.55 7.92
C TYR A 84 8.51 5.80 8.65
N GLY A 85 9.22 6.91 8.50
CA GLY A 85 8.80 8.23 8.96
C GLY A 85 7.94 8.89 7.89
N ILE A 86 6.71 9.25 8.24
CA ILE A 86 5.67 9.75 7.34
C ILE A 86 5.19 11.13 7.79
N ALA A 87 5.23 12.10 6.87
CA ALA A 87 4.57 13.39 7.05
C ALA A 87 3.13 13.28 6.51
N MET A 88 2.14 13.41 7.39
CA MET A 88 0.74 13.19 7.03
C MET A 88 0.17 14.37 6.24
N ILE A 89 -0.64 14.08 5.22
CA ILE A 89 -1.37 15.03 4.41
C ILE A 89 -2.86 14.92 4.74
N SER A 90 -3.54 16.04 4.94
CA SER A 90 -5.00 16.04 5.08
C SER A 90 -5.62 17.36 4.63
N LYS A 91 -6.88 17.26 4.19
CA LYS A 91 -7.72 18.40 3.79
C LYS A 91 -8.39 19.09 4.98
N LYS A 92 -8.45 18.42 6.12
CA LYS A 92 -9.22 18.83 7.31
C LYS A 92 -8.38 18.70 8.57
N LEU A 93 -7.16 19.24 8.55
CA LEU A 93 -6.36 19.32 9.77
C LEU A 93 -6.80 20.55 10.57
N PRO A 94 -7.03 20.42 11.88
CA PRO A 94 -7.12 21.59 12.75
C PRO A 94 -5.84 22.43 12.62
N HIS A 95 -5.95 23.72 12.92
CA HIS A 95 -4.82 24.67 12.80
C HIS A 95 -3.64 24.33 13.72
N ASP A 96 -3.89 23.48 14.71
CA ASP A 96 -2.93 22.85 15.61
C ASP A 96 -2.95 21.33 15.33
N PRO A 97 -1.87 20.73 14.80
CA PRO A 97 -0.50 21.22 14.70
C PRO A 97 -0.23 22.18 13.51
N PRO A 98 0.94 22.89 13.52
CA PRO A 98 1.38 23.69 12.39
C PRO A 98 1.34 22.88 11.09
N GLN A 99 0.93 23.51 10.00
CA GLN A 99 0.71 22.86 8.72
C GLN A 99 1.05 23.81 7.57
N GLN A 100 1.37 23.25 6.41
CA GLN A 100 1.69 24.02 5.21
C GLN A 100 1.13 23.35 3.95
N ASN A 101 0.81 24.14 2.94
CA ASN A 101 0.22 23.63 1.69
C ASN A 101 1.16 22.61 1.05
N VAL A 102 0.64 21.44 0.65
CA VAL A 102 1.44 20.38 0.01
C VAL A 102 2.11 20.86 -1.28
N GLN A 103 1.49 21.79 -2.00
CA GLN A 103 2.02 22.36 -3.25
C GLN A 103 3.31 23.17 -3.03
N ASP A 104 3.58 23.65 -1.81
CA ASP A 104 4.83 24.35 -1.49
C ASP A 104 6.04 23.42 -1.52
N PHE A 105 5.82 22.11 -1.36
CA PHE A 105 6.84 21.06 -1.36
C PHE A 105 6.76 20.18 -2.62
N HIS A 106 5.57 20.04 -3.21
CA HIS A 106 5.33 19.22 -4.40
C HIS A 106 4.45 19.97 -5.41
N PRO A 107 5.01 20.92 -6.20
CA PRO A 107 4.22 21.82 -7.03
C PRO A 107 3.44 21.15 -8.17
N LYS A 108 3.81 19.92 -8.55
CA LYS A 108 3.18 19.16 -9.63
C LYS A 108 2.19 18.11 -9.12
N THR A 109 1.93 18.07 -7.81
CA THR A 109 1.02 17.09 -7.23
C THR A 109 -0.44 17.34 -7.63
N SER A 110 -1.19 16.26 -7.80
CA SER A 110 -2.65 16.31 -7.92
C SER A 110 -3.35 16.36 -6.55
N LEU A 111 -2.59 16.16 -5.46
CA LEU A 111 -3.09 16.23 -4.11
C LEU A 111 -3.52 17.66 -3.74
N TYR A 112 -4.63 17.72 -3.03
CA TYR A 112 -5.10 18.93 -2.38
C TYR A 112 -5.10 18.72 -0.87
N GLY A 113 -4.58 19.67 -0.12
CA GLY A 113 -4.54 19.66 1.34
C GLY A 113 -3.26 20.29 1.88
N ASN A 114 -3.07 20.12 3.19
CA ASN A 114 -1.86 20.56 3.88
C ASN A 114 -1.09 19.36 4.42
N VAL A 115 0.22 19.49 4.46
CA VAL A 115 1.12 18.59 5.18
C VAL A 115 1.20 19.07 6.63
N ALA A 116 1.04 18.16 7.58
CA ALA A 116 1.30 18.45 8.99
C ALA A 116 2.80 18.63 9.24
N LEU A 117 3.18 19.74 9.87
CA LEU A 117 4.57 20.04 10.28
C LEU A 117 4.89 19.56 11.71
N SER A 118 3.93 18.92 12.39
CA SER A 118 4.19 18.14 13.61
C SER A 118 5.21 17.03 13.37
N PRO A 119 5.81 16.45 14.43
CA PRO A 119 6.66 15.28 14.29
C PRO A 119 6.02 14.21 13.40
N GLU A 120 6.86 13.54 12.63
CA GLU A 120 6.43 12.51 11.70
C GLU A 120 5.69 11.37 12.40
N LYS A 121 4.79 10.72 11.67
CA LYS A 121 4.15 9.48 12.12
C LYS A 121 5.01 8.30 11.69
N GLU A 122 5.06 7.28 12.52
CA GLU A 122 5.71 6.03 12.15
C GLU A 122 4.67 5.06 11.60
N ALA A 123 4.96 4.44 10.46
CA ALA A 123 4.09 3.41 9.89
C ALA A 123 4.90 2.18 9.45
N ARG A 124 4.30 1.00 9.56
CA ARG A 124 4.88 -0.22 8.98
C ARG A 124 4.49 -0.33 7.50
N PRO A 125 5.36 -0.92 6.65
CA PRO A 125 5.07 -1.04 5.22
C PRO A 125 3.78 -1.83 4.91
N GLN A 126 3.34 -2.75 5.78
CA GLN A 126 2.08 -3.50 5.63
C GLN A 126 0.83 -2.61 5.79
N GLY A 127 0.94 -1.53 6.56
CA GLY A 127 -0.12 -0.54 6.79
C GLY A 127 -0.12 0.60 5.77
N MET A 128 0.82 0.58 4.83
CA MET A 128 1.02 1.58 3.78
C MET A 128 0.61 1.00 2.41
N LYS A 129 0.12 1.86 1.52
CA LYS A 129 -0.10 1.55 0.10
C LYS A 129 0.22 2.77 -0.76
N PRO A 130 0.68 2.62 -2.02
CA PRO A 130 0.80 3.76 -2.92
C PRO A 130 -0.52 4.54 -2.99
N TRP A 131 -0.45 5.86 -2.83
CA TRP A 131 -1.64 6.70 -2.90
C TRP A 131 -2.12 6.79 -4.34
N LYS A 132 -3.44 6.67 -4.53
CA LYS A 132 -4.10 6.85 -5.82
C LYS A 132 -5.09 7.99 -5.73
N SER A 133 -5.14 8.81 -6.77
CA SER A 133 -6.15 9.86 -6.89
C SER A 133 -7.54 9.24 -7.02
N ASP A 134 -8.48 9.66 -6.17
CA ASP A 134 -9.88 9.23 -6.27
C ASP A 134 -10.53 9.66 -7.60
N LYS A 135 -9.98 10.70 -8.25
CA LYS A 135 -10.52 11.26 -9.50
C LYS A 135 -10.02 10.52 -10.74
N THR A 136 -8.73 10.18 -10.79
CA THR A 136 -8.09 9.61 -12.00
C THR A 136 -7.74 8.14 -11.83
N GLY A 137 -7.69 7.61 -10.60
CA GLY A 137 -7.23 6.25 -10.30
C GLY A 137 -5.71 6.05 -10.46
N GLU A 138 -5.00 7.09 -10.88
CA GLU A 138 -3.56 7.07 -11.09
C GLU A 138 -2.82 7.17 -9.76
N THR A 139 -1.68 6.49 -9.69
CA THR A 139 -0.75 6.62 -8.57
C THR A 139 -0.13 8.01 -8.57
N GLU A 140 -0.13 8.66 -7.42
CA GLU A 140 0.44 10.00 -7.28
C GLU A 140 1.96 9.99 -7.51
N LEU A 141 2.46 11.02 -8.18
CA LEU A 141 3.90 11.18 -8.40
C LEU A 141 4.61 11.35 -7.05
N PRO A 142 5.80 10.74 -6.85
CA PRO A 142 6.61 11.00 -5.68
C PRO A 142 6.96 12.48 -5.55
N MET A 143 7.03 12.96 -4.31
CA MET A 143 7.58 14.27 -4.00
C MET A 143 9.06 14.30 -4.39
N PRO A 144 9.52 15.34 -5.12
CA PRO A 144 10.92 15.43 -5.51
C PRO A 144 11.83 15.59 -4.28
N ALA A 145 13.08 15.16 -4.38
CA ALA A 145 14.04 15.19 -3.26
C ALA A 145 14.17 16.58 -2.60
N HIS A 146 14.25 17.66 -3.38
CA HIS A 146 14.28 19.02 -2.84
C HIS A 146 13.01 19.38 -2.05
N GLY A 147 11.86 18.83 -2.44
CA GLY A 147 10.59 18.98 -1.75
C GLY A 147 10.61 18.28 -0.40
N VAL A 148 11.14 17.05 -0.37
CA VAL A 148 11.32 16.27 0.86
C VAL A 148 12.26 16.99 1.83
N GLU A 149 13.38 17.53 1.34
CA GLU A 149 14.32 18.30 2.17
C GLU A 149 13.68 19.56 2.75
N LYS A 150 12.95 20.33 1.91
CA LYS A 150 12.22 21.52 2.34
C LYS A 150 11.16 21.18 3.39
N LEU A 151 10.46 20.06 3.22
CA LEU A 151 9.48 19.56 4.18
C LEU A 151 10.15 19.17 5.52
N LYS A 152 11.22 18.38 5.49
CA LYS A 152 11.97 18.03 6.71
C LYS A 152 12.49 19.26 7.45
N ALA A 153 12.99 20.26 6.71
CA ALA A 153 13.41 21.53 7.29
C ALA A 153 12.26 22.30 7.93
N ALA A 154 11.07 22.32 7.29
CA ALA A 154 9.88 22.95 7.85
C ALA A 154 9.40 22.26 9.14
N MET A 155 9.46 20.91 9.20
CA MET A 155 9.11 20.14 10.40
C MET A 155 10.13 20.30 11.55
N GLY A 156 11.40 20.56 11.24
CA GLY A 156 12.47 20.75 12.23
C GLY A 156 12.53 22.14 12.85
N LYS A 157 11.81 23.14 12.28
CA LYS A 157 11.69 24.46 12.90
C LYS A 157 10.76 24.35 14.10
N LYS A 158 11.33 24.23 15.30
CA LYS A 158 10.59 24.44 16.55
C LYS A 158 9.96 25.84 16.49
N SER A 159 8.62 25.88 16.47
CA SER A 159 7.83 27.09 16.70
C SER A 159 7.97 27.56 18.14
#